data_AF-A0AA39UHL3-F1
#
_entry.id   AF-A0AA39UHL3-F1
#
_cell.length_a   1.000
_cell.length_b   1.000
_cell.length_c   1.000
_cell.angle_alpha   90.00
_cell.angle_beta   90.00
_cell.angle_gamma   90.00
#
_symmetry.space_group_name_H-M   'P 1'
#
loop_
_entity.id
_entity.type
_entity.pdbx_description
1 polymer ?
#
loop_
_entity_poly.entity_id
_entity_poly.type
_entity_poly.pdbx_seq_one_letter_code
_entity_poly.pdbx_strand_id
1 'polypeptide(L)'
;MSRATSTSASQSQHTFSPCLLSRASNFTHNTSLELLPDNTSAQLHEAQAAISTLISAGTSAGGNLVFQLLTHILHHLPSVSPVSDVRIHGVFLTFPCVSTQEDLNLPQHLDAKPQYHSLGSQYGRLACCSLLNIPPAQIPFVDALEGPEDQFDGFSTLAERVFVMWGKVECPRAGQRQLCERYM
;
A
#
# COMPACT_ATOMS: atom_id res chain seq x y z
N MET A 1 15.19 -6.71 -62.28
CA MET A 1 14.78 -5.74 -61.24
C MET A 1 14.05 -6.51 -60.14
N SER A 2 14.79 -7.00 -59.13
CA SER A 2 14.21 -7.66 -57.95
C SER A 2 14.75 -6.95 -56.72
N ARG A 3 13.87 -6.41 -55.88
CA ARG A 3 14.22 -5.71 -54.64
C ARG A 3 13.75 -6.58 -53.48
N ALA A 4 14.71 -7.14 -52.75
CA ALA A 4 14.49 -7.79 -51.47
C ALA A 4 14.14 -6.73 -50.41
N THR A 5 13.09 -6.97 -49.64
CA THR A 5 12.74 -6.16 -48.46
C THR A 5 13.19 -6.90 -47.21
N SER A 6 14.23 -6.35 -46.58
CA SER A 6 14.77 -6.80 -45.29
C SER A 6 13.95 -6.25 -44.12
N THR A 7 13.75 -7.12 -43.14
CA THR A 7 13.18 -6.91 -41.81
C THR A 7 13.92 -5.86 -40.96
N SER A 8 13.18 -5.09 -40.15
CA SER A 8 13.71 -4.51 -38.91
C SER A 8 12.67 -4.58 -37.80
N ALA A 9 12.86 -5.50 -36.85
CA ALA A 9 12.13 -5.55 -35.60
C ALA A 9 12.64 -4.43 -34.68
N SER A 10 11.76 -3.53 -34.25
CA SER A 10 12.11 -2.51 -33.26
C SER A 10 12.13 -3.14 -31.86
N GLN A 11 13.32 -3.33 -31.30
CA GLN A 11 13.51 -3.58 -29.88
C GLN A 11 13.04 -2.35 -29.09
N SER A 12 11.95 -2.49 -28.32
CA SER A 12 11.55 -1.50 -27.33
C SER A 12 12.53 -1.56 -26.15
N GLN A 13 13.40 -0.57 -26.06
CA GLN A 13 14.25 -0.36 -24.89
C GLN A 13 13.38 -0.01 -23.69
N HIS A 14 13.34 -0.89 -22.70
CA HIS A 14 12.71 -0.63 -21.41
C HIS A 14 13.59 0.34 -20.61
N THR A 15 13.24 1.63 -20.64
CA THR A 15 13.78 2.64 -19.73
C THR A 15 13.18 2.42 -18.34
N PHE A 16 13.97 1.81 -17.45
CA PHE A 16 13.80 1.92 -16.01
C PHE A 16 14.33 3.30 -15.57
N SER A 17 13.57 4.01 -14.76
CA SER A 17 14.04 5.23 -14.08
C SER A 17 14.24 4.93 -12.60
N PRO A 18 15.47 4.58 -12.16
CA PRO A 18 15.77 4.42 -10.75
C PRO A 18 16.19 5.78 -10.16
N CYS A 19 15.51 6.22 -9.10
CA CYS A 19 16.09 7.16 -8.15
C CYS A 19 16.77 6.32 -7.05
N LEU A 20 18.09 6.18 -7.12
CA LEU A 20 18.96 5.48 -6.16
C LEU A 20 18.98 6.22 -4.80
N LEU A 21 19.03 5.56 -3.64
CA LEU A 21 20.30 5.00 -3.14
C LEU A 21 20.17 3.92 -2.05
N SER A 22 21.11 2.97 -2.18
CA SER A 22 21.78 2.12 -1.17
C SER A 22 21.09 0.82 -0.69
N ARG A 23 21.85 -0.28 -0.92
CA ARG A 23 21.73 -1.67 -0.47
C ARG A 23 21.00 -1.84 0.88
N ALA A 24 19.99 -2.70 0.88
CA ALA A 24 19.59 -3.46 2.07
C ALA A 24 19.60 -4.96 1.72
N SER A 25 20.42 -5.68 2.46
CA SER A 25 20.63 -7.12 2.39
C SER A 25 19.44 -7.87 3.00
N ASN A 26 19.24 -9.11 2.54
CA ASN A 26 18.23 -10.07 2.99
C ASN A 26 17.97 -10.05 4.51
N PHE A 27 16.71 -9.85 4.90
CA PHE A 27 16.25 -10.02 6.27
C PHE A 27 14.91 -10.78 6.28
N THR A 28 14.99 -12.10 6.38
CA THR A 28 13.85 -12.97 6.71
C THR A 28 14.01 -13.41 8.16
N HIS A 29 13.33 -12.74 9.08
CA HIS A 29 13.12 -13.28 10.42
C HIS A 29 11.68 -13.77 10.57
N ASN A 30 11.56 -15.09 10.71
CA ASN A 30 10.39 -15.73 11.29
C ASN A 30 10.37 -15.36 12.78
N THR A 31 9.47 -14.47 13.18
CA THR A 31 9.13 -14.26 14.59
C THR A 31 7.65 -14.53 14.76
N SER A 32 7.32 -15.78 15.11
CA SER A 32 6.04 -16.10 15.74
C SER A 32 6.05 -15.49 17.13
N LEU A 33 5.28 -14.41 17.32
CA LEU A 33 5.07 -13.79 18.62
C LEU A 33 4.01 -14.64 19.37
N GLU A 34 4.46 -15.57 20.21
CA GLU A 34 3.57 -16.21 21.19
C GLU A 34 3.31 -15.23 22.33
N LEU A 35 2.08 -14.70 22.41
CA LEU A 35 1.64 -13.80 23.47
C LEU A 35 1.43 -14.61 24.76
N LEU A 36 2.31 -14.42 25.75
CA LEU A 36 2.14 -14.96 27.10
C LEU A 36 1.09 -14.15 27.90
N PRO A 37 0.22 -14.81 28.70
CA PRO A 37 -1.03 -14.22 29.18
C PRO A 37 -0.95 -13.16 30.30
N ASP A 38 0.21 -12.89 30.92
CA ASP A 38 0.26 -12.16 32.20
C ASP A 38 1.17 -10.91 32.27
N ASN A 39 1.62 -10.34 31.14
CA ASN A 39 2.54 -9.18 31.20
C ASN A 39 2.18 -8.03 30.25
N THR A 40 0.93 -7.58 30.33
CA THR A 40 0.35 -6.59 29.40
C THR A 40 1.10 -5.27 29.34
N SER A 41 1.64 -4.72 30.44
CA SER A 41 2.33 -3.42 30.38
C SER A 41 3.73 -3.50 29.75
N ALA A 42 4.49 -4.57 30.05
CA ALA A 42 5.79 -4.80 29.43
C ALA A 42 5.63 -5.11 27.94
N GLN A 43 4.63 -5.90 27.56
CA GLN A 43 4.29 -6.18 26.18
C GLN A 43 3.82 -4.94 25.43
N LEU A 44 3.03 -4.06 26.08
CA LEU A 44 2.61 -2.79 25.47
C LEU A 44 3.80 -1.86 25.24
N HIS A 45 4.73 -1.81 26.18
CA HIS A 45 5.93 -1.00 26.10
C HIS A 45 6.93 -1.55 25.07
N GLU A 46 7.05 -2.88 24.95
CA GLU A 46 7.81 -3.54 23.88
C GLU A 46 7.16 -3.33 22.51
N ALA A 47 5.84 -3.43 22.42
CA ALA A 47 5.09 -3.13 21.21
C ALA A 47 5.26 -1.66 20.80
N GLN A 48 5.19 -0.72 21.74
CA GLN A 48 5.45 0.70 21.48
C GLN A 48 6.90 0.96 21.04
N ALA A 49 7.88 0.30 21.65
CA ALA A 49 9.28 0.40 21.26
C ALA A 49 9.55 -0.25 19.88
N ALA A 50 8.87 -1.35 19.57
CA ALA A 50 8.90 -1.98 18.25
C ALA A 50 8.25 -1.08 17.21
N ILE A 51 7.14 -0.40 17.54
CA ILE A 51 6.45 0.56 16.69
C ILE A 51 7.31 1.82 16.45
N SER A 52 8.01 2.32 17.47
CA SER A 52 8.85 3.53 17.35
C SER A 52 10.11 3.30 16.51
N THR A 53 10.58 2.05 16.42
CA THR A 53 11.67 1.63 15.53
C THR A 53 11.18 1.05 14.20
N LEU A 54 9.86 0.95 14.01
CA LEU A 54 9.24 0.24 12.90
C LEU A 54 9.49 0.99 11.59
N ILE A 55 10.04 0.26 10.62
CA ILE A 55 9.76 0.54 9.23
C ILE A 55 8.47 -0.21 8.92
N SER A 56 7.36 0.50 8.77
CA SER A 56 6.11 -0.15 8.39
C SER A 56 6.21 -0.53 6.92
N ALA A 57 6.35 -1.83 6.66
CA ALA A 57 6.50 -2.37 5.32
C ALA A 57 5.21 -3.08 4.88
N GLY A 58 4.68 -2.73 3.71
CA GLY A 58 3.45 -3.32 3.21
C GLY A 58 3.49 -3.57 1.71
N THR A 59 3.01 -4.73 1.28
CA THR A 59 2.93 -5.12 -0.14
C THR A 59 1.47 -5.30 -0.55
N SER A 60 1.01 -4.73 -1.66
CA SER A 60 -0.38 -4.90 -2.14
C SER A 60 -1.42 -4.61 -1.02
N ALA A 61 -2.28 -5.55 -0.67
CA ALA A 61 -3.23 -5.45 0.45
C ALA A 61 -2.54 -5.18 1.80
N GLY A 62 -1.31 -5.65 1.99
CA GLY A 62 -0.52 -5.30 3.18
C GLY A 62 -0.17 -3.81 3.22
N GLY A 63 0.07 -3.17 2.07
CA GLY A 63 0.27 -1.72 2.01
C GLY A 63 -1.00 -0.94 2.34
N ASN A 64 -2.17 -1.47 1.94
CA ASN A 64 -3.46 -0.94 2.36
C ASN A 64 -3.65 -1.01 3.88
N LEU A 65 -3.33 -2.16 4.49
CA LEU A 65 -3.40 -2.33 5.94
C LEU A 65 -2.48 -1.34 6.68
N VAL A 66 -1.29 -1.06 6.13
CA VAL A 66 -0.42 0.00 6.68
C VAL A 66 -1.13 1.34 6.67
N PHE A 67 -1.83 1.72 5.59
CA PHE A 67 -2.62 2.95 5.58
C PHE A 67 -3.73 2.95 6.63
N GLN A 68 -4.48 1.86 6.76
CA GLN A 68 -5.54 1.75 7.77
C GLN A 68 -4.99 1.91 9.19
N LEU A 69 -3.82 1.34 9.47
CA LEU A 69 -3.15 1.50 10.76
C LEU A 69 -2.75 2.97 10.99
N LEU A 70 -2.18 3.62 9.98
CA LEU A 70 -1.73 5.01 10.09
C LEU A 70 -2.90 5.98 10.25
N THR A 71 -3.99 5.80 9.51
CA THR A 71 -5.21 6.60 9.70
C THR A 71 -5.83 6.37 11.06
N HIS A 72 -5.81 5.15 11.60
CA HIS A 72 -6.28 4.89 12.96
C HIS A 72 -5.41 5.53 14.06
N ILE A 73 -4.10 5.65 13.85
CA ILE A 73 -3.22 6.37 14.77
C ILE A 73 -3.50 7.87 14.74
N LEU A 74 -3.72 8.45 13.56
CA LEU A 74 -4.01 9.88 13.38
C LEU A 74 -5.42 10.25 13.84
N HIS A 75 -6.41 9.42 13.50
CA HIS A 75 -7.84 9.65 13.71
C HIS A 75 -8.45 8.44 14.42
N HIS A 76 -8.16 8.34 15.72
CA HIS A 76 -8.71 7.27 16.54
C HIS A 76 -10.24 7.28 16.52
N LEU A 77 -10.83 6.08 16.53
CA LEU A 77 -12.26 5.96 16.76
C LEU A 77 -12.58 6.47 18.17
N PRO A 78 -13.72 7.14 18.40
CA PRO A 78 -14.07 7.64 19.74
C PRO A 78 -14.11 6.56 20.83
N SER A 79 -14.31 5.30 20.44
CA SER A 79 -14.30 4.14 21.33
C SER A 79 -12.91 3.56 21.63
N VAL A 80 -11.86 4.05 20.97
CA VAL A 80 -10.48 3.55 21.08
C VAL A 80 -9.63 4.63 21.76
N SER A 81 -8.90 4.24 22.82
CA SER A 81 -7.98 5.16 23.48
C SER A 81 -6.87 5.61 22.53
N PRO A 82 -6.53 6.92 22.49
CA PRO A 82 -5.46 7.41 21.63
C PRO A 82 -4.12 6.76 21.98
N VAL A 83 -3.32 6.44 20.97
CA VAL A 83 -1.93 6.02 21.18
C VAL A 83 -1.05 7.26 21.15
N SER A 84 -0.65 7.73 22.34
CA SER A 84 0.21 8.92 22.47
C SER A 84 1.65 8.60 22.04
N ASP A 85 2.34 9.61 21.50
CA ASP A 85 3.79 9.62 21.24
C ASP A 85 4.33 8.56 20.28
N VAL A 86 3.47 8.05 19.38
CA VAL A 86 3.93 7.18 18.30
C VAL A 86 4.59 8.00 17.21
N ARG A 87 5.83 7.64 16.87
CA ARG A 87 6.55 8.18 15.72
C ARG A 87 7.19 7.05 14.93
N ILE A 88 6.94 7.03 13.63
CA ILE A 88 7.39 6.01 12.70
C ILE A 88 8.54 6.61 11.89
N HIS A 89 9.72 5.99 11.97
CA HIS A 89 10.90 6.49 11.25
C HIS A 89 10.81 6.30 9.73
N GLY A 90 10.04 5.30 9.29
CA GLY A 90 9.90 5.03 7.87
C GLY A 90 8.66 4.20 7.54
N VAL A 91 8.04 4.49 6.40
CA VAL A 91 6.98 3.68 5.81
C VAL A 91 7.47 3.27 4.42
N PHE A 92 7.49 1.97 4.13
CA PHE A 92 7.93 1.41 2.87
C PHE A 92 6.80 0.60 2.23
N LEU A 93 6.29 1.07 1.11
CA LEU A 93 5.13 0.48 0.45
C LEU A 93 5.51 0.01 -0.93
N THR A 94 5.26 -1.26 -1.20
CA THR A 94 5.44 -1.84 -2.53
C THR A 94 4.09 -2.16 -3.14
N PHE A 95 3.80 -1.51 -4.26
CA PHE A 95 2.58 -1.66 -5.05
C PHE A 95 1.33 -1.71 -4.16
N PRO A 96 1.13 -0.72 -3.24
CA PRO A 96 0.03 -0.81 -2.29
C PRO A 96 -1.31 -0.84 -3.04
N CYS A 97 -2.24 -1.64 -2.53
CA CYS A 97 -3.59 -1.72 -3.05
C CYS A 97 -4.37 -0.49 -2.57
N VAL A 98 -4.45 0.52 -3.41
CA VAL A 98 -5.13 1.78 -3.12
C VAL A 98 -6.08 2.08 -4.27
N SER A 99 -7.27 2.58 -3.96
CA SER A 99 -8.43 2.60 -4.85
C SER A 99 -9.02 1.22 -5.12
N THR A 100 -10.29 1.04 -4.78
CA THR A 100 -11.13 -0.09 -5.17
C THR A 100 -11.98 0.26 -6.41
N GLN A 101 -11.92 1.52 -6.87
CA GLN A 101 -12.75 2.04 -7.96
C GLN A 101 -12.02 2.37 -9.25
N GLU A 102 -10.69 2.40 -9.25
CA GLU A 102 -9.88 2.84 -10.40
C GLU A 102 -10.26 2.16 -11.72
N ASP A 103 -10.52 0.87 -11.68
CA ASP A 103 -10.81 0.06 -12.87
C ASP A 103 -12.31 -0.08 -13.16
N LEU A 104 -13.22 0.50 -12.36
CA LEU A 104 -14.68 0.36 -12.56
C LEU A 104 -15.17 0.88 -13.92
N ASN A 105 -14.42 1.81 -14.51
CA ASN A 105 -14.74 2.41 -15.81
C ASN A 105 -13.82 1.89 -16.93
N LEU A 106 -12.90 0.97 -16.63
CA LEU A 106 -12.04 0.37 -17.65
C LEU A 106 -12.79 -0.76 -18.37
N PRO A 107 -12.53 -0.96 -19.68
CA PRO A 107 -13.08 -2.10 -20.39
C PRO A 107 -12.63 -3.43 -19.75
N GLN A 108 -13.57 -4.35 -19.51
CA GLN A 108 -13.37 -5.64 -18.81
C GLN A 108 -12.20 -6.51 -19.32
N HIS A 109 -11.75 -6.30 -20.56
CA HIS A 109 -10.60 -7.02 -21.13
C HIS A 109 -9.24 -6.52 -20.62
N LEU A 110 -9.21 -5.47 -19.80
CA LEU A 110 -8.01 -4.98 -19.09
C LEU A 110 -7.97 -5.44 -17.62
N ASP A 111 -9.03 -6.08 -17.10
CA ASP A 111 -9.22 -6.46 -15.68
C ASP A 111 -8.26 -7.52 -15.16
N ALA A 112 -7.68 -8.28 -16.08
CA ALA A 112 -6.62 -9.22 -15.78
C ALA A 112 -5.62 -9.11 -16.91
N LYS A 113 -4.42 -8.59 -16.63
CA LYS A 113 -3.27 -8.81 -17.51
C LYS A 113 -2.67 -10.14 -17.10
N PRO A 114 -3.03 -11.27 -17.74
CA PRO A 114 -2.69 -12.60 -17.22
C PRO A 114 -1.17 -12.79 -17.18
N GLN A 115 -0.48 -12.13 -18.11
CA GLN A 115 0.97 -12.07 -18.19
C GLN A 115 1.67 -11.40 -16.98
N TYR A 116 0.95 -10.63 -16.17
CA TYR A 116 1.50 -9.90 -15.03
C TYR A 116 0.92 -10.34 -13.68
N HIS A 117 0.02 -11.33 -13.66
CA HIS A 117 -0.70 -11.77 -12.44
C HIS A 117 -1.28 -10.60 -11.61
N SER A 118 -1.68 -9.52 -12.30
CA SER A 118 -2.25 -8.33 -11.68
C SER A 118 -3.77 -8.44 -11.74
N LEU A 119 -4.41 -8.31 -10.58
CA LEU A 119 -5.86 -8.21 -10.46
C LEU A 119 -6.26 -6.73 -10.50
N GLY A 120 -7.33 -6.42 -11.22
CA GLY A 120 -7.91 -5.08 -11.20
C GLY A 120 -8.45 -4.68 -9.82
N SER A 121 -8.52 -3.38 -9.57
CA SER A 121 -8.99 -2.77 -8.31
C SER A 121 -10.40 -3.23 -7.91
N GLN A 122 -11.23 -3.55 -8.91
CA GLN A 122 -12.59 -4.05 -8.71
C GLN A 122 -12.65 -5.36 -7.92
N TYR A 123 -11.61 -6.20 -8.00
CA TYR A 123 -11.51 -7.42 -7.20
C TYR A 123 -11.28 -7.11 -5.73
N GLY A 124 -10.54 -6.04 -5.43
CA GLY A 124 -10.42 -5.51 -4.07
C GLY A 124 -11.78 -5.08 -3.53
N ARG A 125 -12.56 -4.33 -4.31
CA ARG A 125 -13.93 -3.94 -3.92
C ARG A 125 -14.84 -5.14 -3.70
N LEU A 126 -14.80 -6.10 -4.60
CA LEU A 126 -15.59 -7.33 -4.52
C LEU A 126 -15.20 -8.14 -3.28
N ALA A 127 -13.91 -8.24 -2.97
CA ALA A 127 -13.45 -8.90 -1.74
C ALA A 127 -13.99 -8.19 -0.49
N CYS A 128 -13.92 -6.86 -0.43
CA CYS A 128 -14.49 -6.08 0.67
C CYS A 128 -15.99 -6.32 0.83
N CYS A 129 -16.77 -6.18 -0.24
CA CYS A 129 -18.24 -6.26 -0.17
C CYS A 129 -18.75 -7.69 0.02
N SER A 130 -18.16 -8.67 -0.67
CA SER A 130 -18.70 -10.04 -0.74
C SER A 130 -18.02 -11.02 0.19
N LEU A 131 -16.69 -10.99 0.30
CA LEU A 131 -15.96 -11.95 1.15
C LEU A 131 -15.95 -11.49 2.60
N LEU A 132 -15.75 -10.19 2.83
CA LEU A 132 -15.62 -9.61 4.16
C LEU A 132 -16.90 -8.97 4.69
N ASN A 133 -17.96 -8.89 3.86
CA ASN A 133 -19.24 -8.26 4.18
C ASN A 133 -19.10 -6.82 4.73
N ILE A 134 -18.13 -6.06 4.21
CA ILE A 134 -17.90 -4.67 4.61
C ILE A 134 -19.04 -3.81 4.01
N PRO A 135 -19.84 -3.12 4.84
CA PRO A 135 -20.88 -2.21 4.35
C PRO A 135 -20.27 -1.09 3.47
N PRO A 136 -20.98 -0.61 2.44
CA PRO A 136 -20.48 0.48 1.58
C PRO A 136 -20.04 1.74 2.34
N ALA A 137 -20.75 2.07 3.43
CA ALA A 137 -20.41 3.22 4.29
C ALA A 137 -19.07 3.05 5.04
N GLN A 138 -18.53 1.82 5.12
CA GLN A 138 -17.25 1.52 5.76
C GLN A 138 -16.10 1.37 4.77
N ILE A 139 -16.37 1.35 3.45
CA ILE A 139 -15.33 1.30 2.41
C ILE A 139 -14.28 2.41 2.55
N PRO A 140 -14.64 3.66 2.89
CA PRO A 140 -13.66 4.73 3.12
C PRO A 140 -12.58 4.42 4.18
N PHE A 141 -12.84 3.49 5.10
CA PHE A 141 -11.85 3.07 6.10
C PHE A 141 -10.88 1.98 5.60
N VAL A 142 -11.23 1.28 4.52
CA VAL A 142 -10.39 0.24 3.91
C VAL A 142 -9.80 0.68 2.57
N ASP A 143 -10.25 1.79 2.01
CA ASP A 143 -9.69 2.36 0.79
C ASP A 143 -9.23 3.80 1.04
N ALA A 144 -7.91 3.96 1.08
CA ALA A 144 -7.23 5.24 1.28
C ALA A 144 -7.57 6.32 0.23
N LEU A 145 -8.22 6.01 -0.89
CA LEU A 145 -8.65 7.03 -1.85
C LEU A 145 -10.15 7.35 -1.78
N GLU A 146 -10.97 6.52 -1.13
CA GLU A 146 -12.38 6.79 -0.88
C GLU A 146 -12.62 7.45 0.49
N GLY A 147 -11.59 7.49 1.34
CA GLY A 147 -11.57 8.25 2.58
C GLY A 147 -11.75 9.76 2.40
N PRO A 148 -12.09 10.48 3.48
CA PRO A 148 -12.19 11.93 3.45
C PRO A 148 -10.83 12.58 3.15
N GLU A 149 -10.85 13.83 2.66
CA GLU A 149 -9.63 14.49 2.18
C GLU A 149 -8.58 14.68 3.28
N ASP A 150 -9.03 14.83 4.52
CA ASP A 150 -8.25 15.10 5.73
C ASP A 150 -7.84 13.83 6.49
N GLN A 151 -8.14 12.63 5.97
CA GLN A 151 -7.88 11.36 6.68
C GLN A 151 -6.39 11.07 6.96
N PHE A 152 -5.49 11.81 6.31
CA PHE A 152 -4.04 11.72 6.51
C PHE A 152 -3.47 13.05 7.05
N ASP A 153 -4.31 13.94 7.59
CA ASP A 153 -3.83 15.16 8.23
C ASP A 153 -2.95 14.80 9.43
N GLY A 154 -1.73 15.36 9.46
CA GLY A 154 -0.73 15.00 10.46
C GLY A 154 0.14 13.80 10.08
N PHE A 155 0.00 13.21 8.89
CA PHE A 155 0.84 12.09 8.46
C PHE A 155 2.34 12.41 8.51
N SER A 156 2.73 13.66 8.19
CA SER A 156 4.11 14.13 8.25
C SER A 156 4.67 14.26 9.67
N THR A 157 3.81 14.33 10.70
CA THR A 157 4.24 14.31 12.10
C THR A 157 4.37 12.87 12.63
N LEU A 158 3.57 11.95 12.07
CA LEU A 158 3.59 10.53 12.41
C LEU A 158 4.73 9.77 11.74
N ALA A 159 4.93 9.93 10.43
CA ALA A 159 5.92 9.21 9.64
C ALA A 159 7.01 10.17 9.11
N GLU A 160 8.27 9.93 9.49
CA GLU A 160 9.37 10.80 9.05
C GLU A 160 9.70 10.67 7.57
N ARG A 161 9.55 9.46 7.02
CA ARG A 161 9.90 9.13 5.64
C ARG A 161 8.92 8.14 5.09
N VAL A 162 8.49 8.37 3.85
CA VAL A 162 7.56 7.47 3.17
C VAL A 162 8.14 7.17 1.80
N PHE A 163 8.26 5.90 1.50
CA PHE A 163 8.74 5.42 0.22
C PHE A 163 7.69 4.52 -0.38
N VAL A 164 7.21 4.88 -1.57
CA VAL A 164 6.25 4.08 -2.32
C VAL A 164 6.86 3.71 -3.66
N MET A 165 6.84 2.43 -3.98
CA MET A 165 7.20 1.94 -5.31
C MET A 165 6.05 1.18 -5.94
N TRP A 166 5.93 1.25 -7.26
CA TRP A 166 4.97 0.45 -8.02
C TRP A 166 5.50 0.12 -9.41
N GLY A 167 4.96 -0.94 -10.01
CA GLY A 167 5.31 -1.35 -11.36
C GLY A 167 4.68 -0.46 -12.43
N LYS A 168 5.35 -0.36 -13.59
CA LYS A 168 4.85 0.42 -14.76
C LYS A 168 3.50 -0.09 -15.29
N VAL A 169 3.21 -1.36 -15.08
CA VAL A 169 2.06 -2.08 -15.66
C VAL A 169 1.02 -2.51 -14.64
N GLU A 170 1.18 -2.12 -13.37
CA GLU A 170 0.22 -2.37 -12.29
C GLU A 170 -1.17 -1.84 -12.64
N CYS A 171 -2.20 -2.55 -12.19
CA CYS A 171 -3.58 -2.11 -12.35
C CYS A 171 -3.88 -0.82 -11.55
N PRO A 172 -3.63 -0.74 -10.23
CA PRO A 172 -3.98 0.43 -9.43
C PRO A 172 -2.98 1.62 -9.56
N ARG A 173 -2.39 1.80 -10.74
CA ARG A 173 -1.25 2.72 -10.93
C ARG A 173 -1.65 4.18 -10.80
N ALA A 174 -2.79 4.58 -11.35
CA ALA A 174 -3.29 5.94 -11.25
C ALA A 174 -3.71 6.25 -9.81
N GLY A 175 -4.31 5.29 -9.09
CA GLY A 175 -4.64 5.41 -7.68
C GLY A 175 -3.38 5.53 -6.82
N GLN A 176 -2.36 4.69 -7.05
CA GLN A 176 -1.06 4.80 -6.37
C GLN A 176 -0.42 6.18 -6.57
N ARG A 177 -0.49 6.69 -7.81
CA ARG A 177 0.01 8.02 -8.13
C ARG A 177 -0.79 9.12 -7.42
N GLN A 178 -2.12 9.06 -7.49
CA GLN A 178 -3.01 10.04 -6.87
C GLN A 178 -2.80 10.08 -5.35
N LEU A 179 -2.63 8.92 -4.71
CA LEU A 179 -2.34 8.83 -3.29
C LEU A 179 -1.06 9.57 -2.93
N CYS A 180 0.02 9.35 -3.70
CA CYS A 180 1.29 10.05 -3.47
C CYS A 180 1.12 11.56 -3.69
N GLU A 181 0.52 11.98 -4.80
CA GLU A 181 0.31 13.40 -5.11
C GLU A 181 -0.55 14.13 -4.07
N ARG A 182 -1.47 13.42 -3.40
CA ARG A 182 -2.40 13.98 -2.43
C ARG A 182 -1.85 14.03 -1.01
N TYR A 183 -1.05 13.04 -0.61
CA TYR A 183 -0.73 12.79 0.81
C TYR A 183 0.76 12.68 1.14
N MET A 184 1.67 12.72 0.15
CA MET A 184 3.11 12.51 0.34
C MET A 184 3.94 13.60 -0.32
#